data_AF-A0A368GHC4-F1
#
_entry.id   AF-A0A368GHC4-F1
#
_cell.length_a   1.000
_cell.length_b   1.000
_cell.length_c   1.000
_cell.angle_alpha   90.00
_cell.angle_beta   90.00
_cell.angle_gamma   90.00
#
_symmetry.space_group_name_H-M   'P 1'
#
loop_
_entity.id
_entity.type
_entity.pdbx_description
1 polymer ?
#
loop_
_entity_poly.entity_id
_entity_poly.type
_entity_poly.pdbx_seq_one_letter_code
_entity_poly.pdbx_strand_id
1 'polypeptide(L)'
;MLTVLMISRSILISHFFARVSKLILHPESAVFTAVLSFLSLKPVVELNNVPELYKLLLSSSAEHHHQEREWVLTLISEGLIEPMDYNILQNRSGVKLLLSLFPTCMVDMVARRLILNTLKTAVQMPSVAHDLFYRMNLHSWIASVIDNRLLTGWERCYLGQIYSILIANEREISRHSSTDTPEYRNKVASACARITARKVLSAMESLSNKETAGENVRAIQSVIDVKWRPKRKKLAAV
;
A
#
# COMPACT_ATOMS: atom_id res chain seq x y z
N MET A 1 -4.22 -28.99 -6.20
CA MET A 1 -4.43 -27.56 -6.50
C MET A 1 -5.78 -27.06 -5.97
N LEU A 2 -6.89 -27.73 -6.30
CA LEU A 2 -8.21 -27.47 -5.67
C LEU A 2 -8.20 -27.56 -4.13
N THR A 3 -7.45 -28.51 -3.57
CA THR A 3 -7.24 -28.61 -2.11
C THR A 3 -6.48 -27.42 -1.52
N VAL A 4 -5.53 -26.82 -2.24
CA VAL A 4 -4.78 -25.64 -1.77
C VAL A 4 -5.64 -24.38 -1.82
N LEU A 5 -6.47 -24.24 -2.87
CA LEU A 5 -7.48 -23.19 -3.00
C LEU A 5 -8.53 -23.23 -1.87
N MET A 6 -8.92 -24.42 -1.39
CA MET A 6 -9.83 -24.54 -0.23
C MET A 6 -9.17 -24.31 1.13
N ILE A 7 -7.84 -24.32 1.22
CA ILE A 7 -7.10 -24.20 2.50
C ILE A 7 -6.59 -22.77 2.73
N SER A 8 -6.30 -22.00 1.68
CA SER A 8 -5.77 -20.66 1.88
C SER A 8 -6.89 -19.68 2.27
N ARG A 9 -6.90 -19.24 3.54
CA ARG A 9 -7.75 -18.14 4.03
C ARG A 9 -7.48 -16.78 3.35
N SER A 10 -6.48 -16.71 2.47
CA SER A 10 -6.07 -15.49 1.78
C SER A 10 -6.47 -15.53 0.32
N ILE A 11 -7.07 -14.43 -0.10
CA ILE A 11 -7.47 -14.21 -1.48
C ILE A 11 -6.22 -14.02 -2.36
N LEU A 12 -5.17 -13.38 -1.83
CA LEU A 12 -3.90 -13.21 -2.53
C LEU A 12 -3.26 -14.54 -2.93
N ILE A 13 -3.24 -15.52 -2.02
CA ILE A 13 -2.71 -16.86 -2.29
C ILE A 13 -3.61 -17.62 -3.27
N SER A 14 -4.93 -17.52 -3.10
CA SER A 14 -5.90 -18.12 -4.03
C SER A 14 -5.72 -17.58 -5.44
N HIS A 15 -5.58 -16.26 -5.58
CA HIS A 15 -5.37 -15.57 -6.85
C HIS A 15 -4.05 -15.96 -7.51
N PHE A 16 -3.00 -16.13 -6.71
CA PHE A 16 -1.72 -16.64 -7.19
C PHE A 16 -1.88 -18.01 -7.87
N PHE A 17 -2.51 -18.98 -7.18
CA PHE A 17 -2.71 -20.30 -7.78
C PHE A 17 -3.62 -20.26 -9.00
N ALA A 18 -4.68 -19.44 -8.99
CA ALA A 18 -5.51 -19.25 -10.17
C ALA A 18 -4.71 -18.74 -11.38
N ARG A 19 -3.83 -17.74 -11.19
CA ARG A 19 -2.94 -17.23 -12.24
C ARG A 19 -1.92 -18.27 -12.70
N VAL A 20 -1.33 -19.03 -11.78
CA VAL A 20 -0.39 -20.12 -12.11
C VAL A 20 -1.08 -21.21 -12.91
N SER A 21 -2.32 -21.57 -12.57
CA SER A 21 -3.11 -22.57 -13.29
C SER A 21 -3.30 -22.19 -14.76
N LYS A 22 -3.64 -20.91 -14.99
CA LYS A 22 -3.75 -20.37 -16.35
C LYS A 22 -2.39 -20.35 -17.04
N LEU A 23 -1.33 -19.95 -16.35
CA LEU A 23 0.01 -19.86 -16.90
C LEU A 23 0.56 -21.23 -17.35
N ILE A 24 0.23 -22.32 -16.65
CA ILE A 24 0.62 -23.69 -17.04
C ILE A 24 0.13 -24.03 -18.47
N LEU A 25 -0.99 -23.46 -18.90
CA LEU A 25 -1.54 -23.67 -20.25
C LEU A 25 -0.84 -22.83 -21.33
N HIS A 26 0.09 -21.96 -20.95
CA HIS A 26 0.75 -20.97 -21.81
C HIS A 26 2.28 -20.97 -21.62
N PRO A 27 2.99 -22.06 -22.00
CA PRO A 27 4.44 -22.17 -21.89
C PRO A 27 5.23 -21.12 -22.68
N GLU A 28 4.62 -20.51 -23.69
CA GLU A 28 5.17 -19.41 -24.48
C GLU A 28 5.29 -18.08 -23.72
N SER A 29 4.67 -17.99 -22.53
CA SER A 29 4.67 -16.76 -21.75
C SER A 29 6.08 -16.42 -21.23
N ALA A 30 6.48 -15.16 -21.38
CA ALA A 30 7.75 -14.62 -20.86
C ALA A 30 7.97 -14.87 -19.35
N VAL A 31 6.90 -15.00 -18.57
CA VAL A 31 6.97 -15.22 -17.12
C VAL A 31 6.86 -16.69 -16.72
N PHE A 32 6.63 -17.60 -17.68
CA PHE A 32 6.34 -19.01 -17.42
C PHE A 32 7.42 -19.65 -16.55
N THR A 33 8.68 -19.61 -17.01
CA THR A 33 9.81 -20.23 -16.31
C THR A 33 10.05 -19.57 -14.96
N ALA A 34 10.00 -18.24 -14.91
CA ALA A 34 10.26 -17.47 -13.69
C ALA A 34 9.25 -17.82 -12.59
N VAL A 35 7.97 -17.89 -12.94
CA VAL A 35 6.89 -18.30 -12.02
C VAL A 35 7.00 -19.80 -11.74
N LEU A 36 6.82 -20.69 -12.72
CA LEU A 36 6.70 -22.14 -12.45
C LEU A 36 7.91 -22.77 -11.75
N SER A 37 9.09 -22.17 -11.84
CA SER A 37 10.26 -22.63 -11.08
C SER A 37 10.00 -22.79 -9.57
N PHE A 38 9.06 -22.05 -8.97
CA PHE A 38 8.72 -22.22 -7.55
C PHE A 38 8.10 -23.59 -7.25
N LEU A 39 7.34 -24.16 -8.19
CA LEU A 39 6.71 -25.49 -8.05
C LEU A 39 7.75 -26.60 -8.15
N SER A 40 8.78 -26.41 -8.98
CA SER A 40 9.79 -27.44 -9.24
C SER A 40 10.94 -27.43 -8.22
N LEU A 41 11.27 -26.26 -7.66
CA LEU A 41 12.46 -26.10 -6.81
C LEU A 41 12.19 -26.27 -5.31
N LYS A 42 10.94 -26.20 -4.86
CA LYS A 42 10.59 -26.21 -3.43
C LYS A 42 9.72 -27.43 -3.10
N PRO A 43 10.13 -28.29 -2.15
CA PRO A 43 9.33 -29.46 -1.76
C PRO A 43 8.04 -29.08 -1.03
N VAL A 44 7.95 -27.86 -0.49
CA VAL A 44 6.78 -27.31 0.20
C VAL A 44 6.58 -25.86 -0.24
N VAL A 45 5.33 -25.49 -0.54
CA VAL A 45 4.97 -24.11 -0.88
C VAL A 45 4.64 -23.35 0.41
N GLU A 46 5.42 -22.31 0.72
CA GLU A 46 5.13 -21.41 1.84
C GLU A 46 3.94 -20.49 1.50
N LEU A 47 2.78 -20.73 2.12
CA LEU A 47 1.56 -19.94 1.88
C LEU A 47 1.41 -18.71 2.78
N ASN A 48 2.35 -18.49 3.69
CA ASN A 48 2.34 -17.33 4.59
C ASN A 48 2.98 -16.09 3.97
N ASN A 49 3.45 -16.18 2.72
CA ASN A 49 4.18 -15.16 2.00
C ASN A 49 3.67 -15.09 0.56
N VAL A 50 3.77 -13.92 -0.07
CA VAL A 50 3.59 -13.81 -1.52
C VAL A 50 4.65 -14.67 -2.23
N PRO A 51 4.25 -15.71 -2.98
CA PRO A 51 5.22 -16.59 -3.61
C PRO A 51 6.07 -15.85 -4.65
N GLU A 52 7.37 -16.14 -4.67
CA GLU A 52 8.35 -15.54 -5.58
C GLU A 52 8.39 -14.00 -5.61
N LEU A 53 7.89 -13.32 -4.55
CA LEU A 53 7.82 -11.86 -4.49
C LEU A 53 9.12 -11.18 -4.91
N TYR A 54 10.21 -11.49 -4.21
CA TYR A 54 11.52 -10.85 -4.44
C TYR A 54 12.09 -11.23 -5.81
N LYS A 55 11.95 -12.50 -6.20
CA LYS A 55 12.47 -13.00 -7.46
C LYS A 55 11.85 -12.29 -8.66
N LEU A 56 10.52 -12.14 -8.65
CA LEU A 56 9.80 -11.53 -9.76
C LEU A 56 9.90 -9.99 -9.73
N LEU A 57 9.82 -9.39 -8.53
CA LEU A 57 9.85 -7.94 -8.41
C LEU A 57 11.24 -7.35 -8.72
N LEU A 58 12.30 -8.05 -8.31
CA LEU A 58 13.70 -7.72 -8.55
C LEU A 58 14.33 -8.66 -9.58
N SER A 59 13.56 -9.02 -10.61
CA SER A 59 14.00 -9.97 -11.64
C SER A 59 15.35 -9.57 -12.25
N SER A 60 16.23 -10.56 -12.36
CA SER A 60 17.53 -10.45 -13.03
C SER A 60 17.46 -10.79 -14.53
N SER A 61 16.28 -11.08 -15.06
CA SER A 61 16.10 -11.42 -16.48
C SER A 61 16.34 -10.20 -17.36
N ALA A 62 17.30 -10.26 -18.28
CA ALA A 62 17.58 -9.13 -19.18
C ALA A 62 16.41 -8.85 -20.15
N GLU A 63 15.64 -9.89 -20.51
CA GLU A 63 14.59 -9.79 -21.53
C GLU A 63 13.17 -9.69 -20.95
N HIS A 64 12.95 -10.23 -19.74
CA HIS A 64 11.60 -10.42 -19.19
C HIS A 64 11.36 -9.73 -17.84
N HIS A 65 12.33 -8.97 -17.32
CA HIS A 65 12.19 -8.37 -15.98
C HIS A 65 10.97 -7.45 -15.83
N HIS A 66 10.56 -6.76 -16.90
CA HIS A 66 9.36 -5.91 -16.87
C HIS A 66 8.10 -6.74 -16.68
N GLN A 67 7.93 -7.80 -17.49
CA GLN A 67 6.77 -8.68 -17.46
C GLN A 67 6.69 -9.45 -16.15
N GLU A 68 7.83 -9.94 -15.63
CA GLU A 68 7.89 -10.64 -14.34
C GLU A 68 7.48 -9.72 -13.18
N ARG A 69 7.99 -8.49 -13.18
CA ARG A 69 7.64 -7.48 -12.17
C ARG A 69 6.17 -7.07 -12.25
N GLU A 70 5.68 -6.81 -13.46
CA GLU A 70 4.27 -6.48 -13.70
C GLU A 70 3.37 -7.62 -13.23
N TRP A 71 3.75 -8.87 -13.48
CA TRP A 71 2.96 -10.04 -13.09
C TRP A 71 2.77 -10.11 -11.57
N VAL A 72 3.84 -9.94 -10.79
CA VAL A 72 3.76 -10.00 -9.32
C VAL A 72 3.09 -8.76 -8.72
N LEU A 73 3.31 -7.58 -9.29
CA LEU A 73 2.64 -6.36 -8.84
C LEU A 73 1.13 -6.39 -9.15
N THR A 74 0.75 -6.97 -10.29
CA THR A 74 -0.67 -7.16 -10.65
C THR A 74 -1.33 -8.15 -9.69
N LEU A 75 -0.66 -9.27 -9.39
CA LEU A 75 -1.13 -10.22 -8.37
C LEU A 75 -1.38 -9.53 -7.03
N ILE A 76 -0.43 -8.71 -6.55
CA ILE A 76 -0.57 -7.99 -5.28
C ILE A 76 -1.71 -6.96 -5.35
N SER A 77 -1.76 -6.16 -6.42
CA SER A 77 -2.77 -5.12 -6.58
C SER A 77 -4.20 -5.68 -6.65
N GLU A 78 -4.38 -6.86 -7.25
CA GLU A 78 -5.70 -7.50 -7.40
C GLU A 78 -6.05 -8.41 -6.21
N GLY A 79 -5.06 -9.01 -5.56
CA GLY A 79 -5.25 -9.97 -4.47
C GLY A 79 -5.25 -9.37 -3.07
N LEU A 80 -4.90 -8.09 -2.91
CA LEU A 80 -4.97 -7.38 -1.63
C LEU A 80 -6.41 -6.92 -1.37
N ILE A 81 -7.24 -7.75 -0.72
CA ILE A 81 -8.65 -7.43 -0.48
C ILE A 81 -8.95 -7.27 1.02
N GLU A 82 -8.36 -8.12 1.86
CA GLU A 82 -8.59 -8.11 3.30
C GLU A 82 -7.29 -7.86 4.09
N PRO A 83 -7.37 -7.48 5.39
CA PRO A 83 -6.19 -7.31 6.23
C PRO A 83 -5.30 -8.56 6.33
N MET A 84 -5.86 -9.76 6.14
CA MET A 84 -5.08 -11.00 6.07
C MET A 84 -4.14 -11.03 4.85
N ASP A 85 -4.58 -10.54 3.70
CA ASP A 85 -3.75 -10.44 2.49
C ASP A 85 -2.61 -9.44 2.69
N TYR A 86 -2.89 -8.34 3.39
CA TYR A 86 -1.86 -7.39 3.81
C TYR A 86 -0.79 -8.06 4.68
N ASN A 87 -1.20 -8.90 5.64
CA ASN A 87 -0.26 -9.61 6.50
C ASN A 87 0.65 -10.55 5.70
N ILE A 88 0.12 -11.23 4.67
CA ILE A 88 0.92 -12.11 3.80
C ILE A 88 1.92 -11.32 2.96
N LEU A 89 1.51 -10.16 2.43
CA LEU A 89 2.43 -9.24 1.76
C LEU A 89 3.52 -8.75 2.73
N GLN A 90 3.14 -8.44 3.96
CA GLN A 90 4.03 -7.83 4.94
C GLN A 90 4.94 -8.83 5.66
N ASN A 91 4.61 -10.13 5.67
CA ASN A 91 5.40 -11.17 6.35
C ASN A 91 6.86 -11.24 5.86
N ARG A 92 7.10 -10.86 4.59
CA ARG A 92 8.45 -10.67 4.03
C ARG A 92 8.75 -9.20 3.70
N SER A 93 8.22 -8.25 4.46
CA SER A 93 8.44 -6.81 4.26
C SER A 93 8.04 -6.30 2.86
N GLY A 94 7.00 -6.88 2.25
CA GLY A 94 6.59 -6.55 0.89
C GLY A 94 6.26 -5.06 0.71
N VAL A 95 5.53 -4.46 1.65
CA VAL A 95 5.20 -3.02 1.56
C VAL A 95 6.47 -2.17 1.61
N LYS A 96 7.40 -2.47 2.52
CA LYS A 96 8.68 -1.76 2.62
C LYS A 96 9.47 -1.84 1.31
N LEU A 97 9.45 -3.01 0.65
CA LEU A 97 10.06 -3.19 -0.66
C LEU A 97 9.38 -2.32 -1.73
N LEU A 98 8.03 -2.29 -1.78
CA LEU A 98 7.29 -1.43 -2.72
C LEU A 98 7.62 0.06 -2.51
N LEU A 99 7.62 0.52 -1.26
CA LEU A 99 7.95 1.91 -0.90
C LEU A 99 9.40 2.28 -1.29
N SER A 100 10.33 1.33 -1.17
CA SER A 100 11.74 1.54 -1.55
C SER A 100 11.94 1.62 -3.06
N LEU A 101 11.19 0.83 -3.84
CA LEU A 101 11.32 0.77 -5.30
C LEU A 101 10.64 1.93 -6.01
N PHE A 102 9.49 2.38 -5.52
CA PHE A 102 8.65 3.39 -6.16
C PHE A 102 9.41 4.67 -6.62
N PRO A 103 10.25 5.33 -5.79
CA PRO A 103 10.93 6.56 -6.21
C PRO A 103 12.15 6.33 -7.13
N THR A 104 12.52 5.08 -7.41
CA THR A 104 13.72 4.75 -8.19
C THR A 104 13.44 4.76 -9.70
N CYS A 105 14.51 4.82 -10.50
CA CYS A 105 14.44 4.65 -11.96
C CYS A 105 14.25 3.18 -12.39
N MET A 106 14.30 2.22 -11.47
CA MET A 106 14.18 0.78 -11.77
C MET A 106 12.76 0.36 -12.18
N VAL A 107 11.76 1.12 -11.75
CA VAL A 107 10.35 0.84 -12.03
C VAL A 107 9.80 1.82 -13.07
N ASP A 108 9.07 1.26 -14.04
CA ASP A 108 8.35 2.02 -15.05
C ASP A 108 7.01 2.55 -14.51
N MET A 109 6.28 3.26 -15.37
CA MET A 109 4.99 3.84 -15.02
C MET A 109 3.93 2.79 -14.68
N VAL A 110 3.99 1.61 -15.30
CA VAL A 110 3.05 0.50 -15.05
C VAL A 110 3.27 -0.04 -13.65
N ALA A 111 4.51 -0.35 -13.30
CA ALA A 111 4.89 -0.80 -11.96
C ALA A 111 4.54 0.24 -10.89
N ARG A 112 4.81 1.53 -11.13
CA ARG A 112 4.43 2.60 -10.18
C ARG A 112 2.93 2.70 -9.99
N ARG A 113 2.15 2.60 -11.07
CA ARG A 113 0.67 2.58 -11.00
C ARG A 113 0.17 1.40 -10.16
N LEU A 114 0.72 0.21 -10.35
CA LEU A 114 0.35 -0.97 -9.56
C LEU A 114 0.71 -0.80 -8.08
N ILE A 115 1.91 -0.27 -7.78
CA ILE A 115 2.31 0.05 -6.40
C ILE A 115 1.33 1.04 -5.76
N LEU A 116 0.98 2.12 -6.47
CA LEU A 116 0.04 3.12 -5.98
C LEU A 116 -1.35 2.52 -5.74
N ASN A 117 -1.83 1.68 -6.66
CA ASN A 117 -3.10 0.96 -6.47
C ASN A 117 -3.07 0.07 -5.22
N THR A 118 -2.01 -0.73 -5.03
CA THR A 118 -1.82 -1.53 -3.83
C THR A 118 -1.87 -0.67 -2.57
N LEU A 119 -1.15 0.45 -2.54
CA LEU A 119 -1.15 1.36 -1.39
C LEU A 119 -2.52 1.99 -1.14
N LYS A 120 -3.25 2.36 -2.19
CA LYS A 120 -4.61 2.90 -2.08
C LYS A 120 -5.56 1.89 -1.48
N THR A 121 -5.56 0.65 -1.98
CA THR A 121 -6.38 -0.43 -1.41
C THR A 121 -6.00 -0.70 0.05
N ALA A 122 -4.72 -0.66 0.37
CA ALA A 122 -4.25 -0.86 1.74
C ALA A 122 -4.77 0.23 2.71
N VAL A 123 -4.68 1.51 2.34
CA VAL A 123 -5.15 2.61 3.21
C VAL A 123 -6.68 2.70 3.30
N GLN A 124 -7.43 2.04 2.41
CA GLN A 124 -8.89 1.95 2.52
C GLN A 124 -9.35 1.02 3.64
N MET A 125 -8.50 0.10 4.09
CA MET A 125 -8.77 -0.76 5.24
C MET A 125 -8.30 -0.07 6.54
N PRO A 126 -9.18 0.29 7.49
CA PRO A 126 -8.78 1.11 8.66
C PRO A 126 -7.67 0.50 9.52
N SER A 127 -7.73 -0.81 9.78
CA SER A 127 -6.70 -1.52 10.57
C SER A 127 -5.33 -1.53 9.87
N VAL A 128 -5.32 -1.66 8.54
CA VAL A 128 -4.10 -1.61 7.73
C VAL A 128 -3.58 -0.19 7.62
N ALA A 129 -4.44 0.81 7.44
CA ALA A 129 -4.08 2.22 7.44
C ALA A 129 -3.38 2.63 8.76
N HIS A 130 -3.87 2.15 9.89
CA HIS A 130 -3.24 2.34 11.20
C HIS A 130 -1.81 1.76 11.23
N ASP A 131 -1.64 0.53 10.76
CA ASP A 131 -0.33 -0.12 10.70
C ASP A 131 0.63 0.63 9.76
N LEU A 132 0.15 1.02 8.58
CA LEU A 132 0.90 1.83 7.61
C LEU A 132 1.32 3.19 8.19
N PHE A 133 0.47 3.81 9.00
CA PHE A 133 0.77 5.08 9.64
C PHE A 133 1.93 4.96 10.63
N TYR A 134 1.88 4.00 11.56
CA TYR A 134 2.88 3.89 12.64
C TYR A 134 4.08 3.02 12.30
N ARG A 135 3.88 1.85 11.68
CA ARG A 135 4.97 0.90 11.42
C ARG A 135 5.74 1.28 10.17
N MET A 136 5.04 1.65 9.10
CA MET A 136 5.67 1.98 7.83
C MET A 136 5.95 3.48 7.66
N ASN A 137 5.52 4.33 8.59
CA ASN A 137 5.64 5.80 8.50
C ASN A 137 5.17 6.34 7.14
N LEU A 138 4.07 5.79 6.61
CA LEU A 138 3.64 6.06 5.24
C LEU A 138 3.40 7.57 4.99
N HIS A 139 2.89 8.30 5.98
CA HIS A 139 2.70 9.74 5.91
C HIS A 139 4.02 10.51 5.67
N SER A 140 5.09 10.16 6.38
CA SER A 140 6.42 10.74 6.19
C SER A 140 7.04 10.30 4.88
N TRP A 141 6.88 9.03 4.49
CA TRP A 141 7.36 8.55 3.20
C TRP A 141 6.72 9.31 2.05
N ILE A 142 5.39 9.48 2.04
CA ILE A 142 4.69 10.26 1.00
C ILE A 142 5.26 11.68 0.93
N ALA A 143 5.37 12.37 2.06
CA ALA A 143 5.91 13.72 2.12
C ALA A 143 7.36 13.82 1.59
N SER A 144 8.16 12.75 1.75
CA SER A 144 9.53 12.71 1.25
C SER A 144 9.64 12.48 -0.27
N VAL A 145 8.74 11.68 -0.86
CA VAL A 145 8.82 11.29 -2.28
C VAL A 145 7.99 12.18 -3.20
N ILE A 146 7.02 12.94 -2.68
CA ILE A 146 6.04 13.67 -3.51
C ILE A 146 6.68 14.72 -4.44
N ASP A 147 7.83 15.28 -4.07
CA ASP A 147 8.58 16.24 -4.89
C ASP A 147 9.66 15.61 -5.78
N ASN A 148 9.73 14.27 -5.82
CA ASN A 148 10.66 13.58 -6.69
C ASN A 148 10.39 13.98 -8.16
N ARG A 149 11.45 14.42 -8.84
CA ARG A 149 11.41 14.91 -10.23
C ARG A 149 11.03 13.82 -11.23
N LEU A 150 11.18 12.55 -10.86
CA LEU A 150 10.78 11.41 -11.68
C LEU A 150 9.26 11.16 -11.67
N LEU A 151 8.52 11.79 -10.76
CA LEU A 151 7.08 11.60 -10.65
C LEU A 151 6.32 12.58 -11.53
N THR A 152 5.39 12.03 -12.30
CA THR A 152 4.38 12.79 -13.04
C THR A 152 3.41 13.47 -12.09
N GLY A 153 2.76 14.53 -12.57
CA GLY A 153 1.72 15.19 -11.78
C GLY A 153 0.52 14.26 -11.49
N TRP A 154 0.31 13.16 -12.24
CA TRP A 154 -0.74 12.19 -11.92
C TRP A 154 -0.35 11.36 -10.69
N GLU A 155 0.88 10.84 -10.65
CA GLU A 155 1.40 10.09 -9.49
C GLU A 155 1.39 10.94 -8.22
N ARG A 156 1.76 12.23 -8.33
CA ARG A 156 1.69 13.17 -7.21
C ARG A 156 0.26 13.38 -6.69
N CYS A 157 -0.72 13.59 -7.58
CA CYS A 157 -2.12 13.66 -7.18
C CYS A 157 -2.60 12.35 -6.55
N TYR A 158 -2.19 11.20 -7.09
CA TYR A 158 -2.59 9.90 -6.55
C TYR A 158 -2.00 9.66 -5.15
N LEU A 159 -0.75 10.05 -4.92
CA LEU A 159 -0.13 10.07 -3.59
C LEU A 159 -0.87 11.01 -2.63
N GLY A 160 -1.30 12.18 -3.09
CA GLY A 160 -2.14 13.09 -2.31
C GLY A 160 -3.47 12.46 -1.88
N GLN A 161 -4.08 11.66 -2.75
CA GLN A 161 -5.30 10.91 -2.45
C GLN A 161 -5.05 9.79 -1.43
N ILE A 162 -3.96 9.02 -1.58
CA ILE A 162 -3.58 7.99 -0.59
C ILE A 162 -3.33 8.65 0.77
N TYR A 163 -2.63 9.79 0.77
CA TYR A 163 -2.33 10.55 1.98
C TYR A 163 -3.60 11.01 2.69
N SER A 164 -4.57 11.58 1.96
CA SER A 164 -5.82 12.07 2.54
C SER A 164 -6.63 10.94 3.19
N ILE A 165 -6.72 9.77 2.54
CA ILE A 165 -7.39 8.58 3.08
C ILE A 165 -6.65 8.06 4.33
N LEU A 166 -5.31 8.02 4.30
CA LEU A 166 -4.49 7.56 5.42
C LEU A 166 -4.73 8.39 6.68
N ILE A 167 -4.63 9.72 6.58
CA ILE A 167 -4.80 10.59 7.75
C ILE A 167 -6.25 10.64 8.23
N ALA A 168 -7.23 10.46 7.34
CA ALA A 168 -8.64 10.38 7.72
C ALA A 168 -8.92 9.13 8.56
N ASN A 169 -8.42 7.96 8.13
CA ASN A 169 -8.53 6.72 8.90
C ASN A 169 -7.87 6.84 10.27
N GLU A 170 -6.64 7.36 10.32
CA GLU A 170 -5.91 7.46 11.59
C GLU A 170 -6.59 8.44 12.57
N ARG A 171 -7.17 9.52 12.04
CA ARG A 171 -7.98 10.44 12.85
C ARG A 171 -9.22 9.73 13.40
N GLU A 172 -9.94 8.95 12.59
CA GLU A 172 -11.12 8.23 13.07
C GLU A 172 -10.76 7.20 14.15
N ILE A 173 -9.65 6.49 14.01
CA ILE A 173 -9.15 5.58 15.04
C ILE A 173 -8.78 6.34 16.32
N SER A 174 -8.08 7.46 16.19
CA SER A 174 -7.72 8.33 17.33
C SER A 174 -8.94 8.87 18.09
N ARG A 175 -10.08 9.04 17.40
CA ARG A 175 -11.34 9.50 18.02
C ARG A 175 -12.07 8.42 18.80
N HIS A 176 -11.95 7.17 18.36
CA HIS A 176 -12.59 6.01 18.98
C HIS A 176 -11.66 5.25 19.94
N SER A 177 -10.40 5.69 20.08
CA SER A 177 -9.45 5.09 21.00
C SER A 177 -9.95 5.16 22.46
N SER A 178 -9.86 4.04 23.18
CA SER A 178 -10.18 3.95 24.60
C SER A 178 -9.36 4.96 25.43
N THR A 179 -9.89 5.35 26.60
CA THR A 179 -9.22 6.26 27.55
C THR A 179 -7.87 5.75 28.04
N ASP A 180 -7.62 4.45 27.92
CA ASP A 180 -6.36 3.80 28.29
C ASP A 180 -5.23 4.07 27.27
N THR A 181 -5.58 4.59 26.08
CA THR A 181 -4.58 5.00 25.09
C THR A 181 -3.88 6.27 25.57
N PRO A 182 -2.53 6.29 25.67
CA PRO A 182 -1.83 7.46 26.16
C PRO A 182 -2.13 8.72 25.35
N GLU A 183 -2.51 9.81 26.02
CA GLU A 183 -2.93 11.06 25.36
C GLU A 183 -1.87 11.62 24.39
N TYR A 184 -0.58 11.40 24.70
CA TYR A 184 0.51 11.84 23.84
C TYR A 184 0.49 11.17 22.46
N ARG A 185 -0.02 9.94 22.33
CA ARG A 185 -0.08 9.20 21.06
C ARG A 185 -0.90 9.96 20.02
N ASN A 186 -2.10 10.38 20.41
CA ASN A 186 -3.00 11.15 19.53
C ASN A 186 -2.43 12.55 19.22
N LYS A 187 -1.70 13.17 20.16
CA LYS A 187 -1.00 14.44 19.94
C LYS A 187 0.13 14.28 18.93
N VAL A 188 0.95 13.23 19.07
CA VAL A 188 2.06 12.92 18.15
C VAL A 188 1.52 12.63 16.75
N ALA A 189 0.51 11.76 16.62
CA ALA A 189 -0.09 11.46 15.32
C ALA A 189 -0.62 12.71 14.62
N SER A 190 -1.35 13.56 15.35
CA SER A 190 -1.86 14.83 14.82
C SER A 190 -0.74 15.80 14.45
N ALA A 191 0.32 15.90 15.25
CA ALA A 191 1.48 16.74 14.96
C ALA A 191 2.23 16.25 13.71
N CYS A 192 2.52 14.95 13.61
CA CYS A 192 3.14 14.34 12.44
C CYS A 192 2.32 14.60 11.19
N ALA A 193 1.00 14.33 11.24
CA ALA A 193 0.10 14.55 10.12
C ALA A 193 0.07 16.03 9.68
N ARG A 194 0.12 16.99 10.61
CA ARG A 194 0.21 18.43 10.27
C ARG A 194 1.54 18.79 9.61
N ILE A 195 2.65 18.24 10.09
CA ILE A 195 3.99 18.50 9.51
C ILE A 195 4.05 17.95 8.08
N THR A 196 3.68 16.69 7.88
CA THR A 196 3.71 16.06 6.56
C THR A 196 2.65 16.66 5.62
N ALA A 197 1.50 17.10 6.13
CA ALA A 197 0.45 17.72 5.32
C ALA A 197 0.93 19.02 4.68
N ARG A 198 1.73 19.86 5.36
CA ARG A 198 2.28 21.08 4.75
C ARG A 198 3.06 20.78 3.47
N LYS A 199 3.86 19.71 3.49
CA LYS A 199 4.66 19.30 2.34
C LYS A 199 3.77 18.79 1.21
N VAL A 200 2.78 17.96 1.53
CA VAL A 200 1.83 17.42 0.54
C VAL A 200 0.98 18.53 -0.07
N LEU A 201 0.49 19.47 0.73
CA LEU A 201 -0.31 20.62 0.27
C LEU A 201 0.50 21.52 -0.68
N SER A 202 1.75 21.84 -0.34
CA SER A 202 2.63 22.61 -1.22
C SER A 202 2.85 21.92 -2.58
N ALA A 203 3.01 20.59 -2.57
CA ALA A 203 3.10 19.83 -3.82
C ALA A 203 1.78 19.87 -4.62
N MET A 204 0.63 19.84 -3.96
CA MET A 204 -0.69 19.98 -4.63
C MET A 204 -0.93 21.38 -5.20
N GLU A 205 -0.48 22.43 -4.52
CA GLU A 205 -0.57 23.83 -5.00
C GLU A 205 0.16 24.02 -6.34
N SER A 206 1.30 23.36 -6.52
CA SER A 206 2.04 23.35 -7.80
C SER A 206 1.26 22.68 -8.96
N LEU A 207 0.21 21.94 -8.63
CA LEU A 207 -0.67 21.21 -9.54
C LEU A 207 -2.10 21.77 -9.50
N SER A 208 -2.28 23.04 -9.13
CA SER A 208 -3.58 23.70 -8.97
C SER A 208 -4.48 23.66 -10.20
N ASN A 209 -3.90 23.46 -11.39
CA ASN A 209 -4.63 23.27 -12.64
C ASN A 209 -5.37 21.92 -12.73
N LYS A 210 -5.12 20.97 -11.81
CA LYS A 210 -5.77 19.66 -11.78
C LYS A 210 -6.86 19.63 -10.72
N GLU A 211 -8.07 19.26 -11.12
CA GLU A 211 -9.22 19.11 -10.21
C GLU A 211 -8.92 18.16 -9.04
N THR A 212 -8.29 17.02 -9.33
CA THR A 212 -7.86 16.03 -8.32
C THR A 212 -6.93 16.62 -7.26
N ALA A 213 -6.07 17.59 -7.61
CA ALA A 213 -5.24 18.27 -6.63
C ALA A 213 -6.09 19.14 -5.68
N GLY A 214 -7.08 19.86 -6.22
CA GLY A 214 -8.03 20.66 -5.42
C GLY A 214 -8.93 19.81 -4.51
N GLU A 215 -9.35 18.63 -4.95
CA GLU A 215 -10.05 17.65 -4.10
C GLU A 215 -9.17 17.16 -2.94
N ASN A 216 -7.92 16.80 -3.25
CA ASN A 216 -6.97 16.35 -2.23
C ASN A 216 -6.69 17.43 -1.19
N VAL A 217 -6.49 18.69 -1.63
CA VAL A 217 -6.30 19.83 -0.72
C VAL A 217 -7.48 19.96 0.24
N ARG A 218 -8.71 19.98 -0.28
CA ARG A 218 -9.93 20.06 0.55
C ARG A 218 -10.03 18.89 1.54
N ALA A 219 -9.79 17.67 1.07
CA ALA A 219 -9.83 16.47 1.90
C ALA A 219 -8.80 16.53 3.04
N ILE A 220 -7.54 16.87 2.72
CA ILE A 220 -6.46 16.98 3.71
C ILE A 220 -6.79 18.06 4.75
N GLN A 221 -7.21 19.23 4.28
CA GLN A 221 -7.51 20.39 5.12
C GLN A 221 -8.64 20.07 6.12
N SER A 222 -9.69 19.38 5.66
CA SER A 222 -10.81 18.93 6.50
C SER A 222 -10.41 18.03 7.67
N VAL A 223 -9.29 17.32 7.55
CA VAL A 223 -8.80 16.38 8.57
C VAL A 223 -7.84 17.07 9.56
N ILE A 224 -6.95 17.95 9.07
CA ILE A 224 -5.90 18.57 9.91
C ILE A 224 -6.40 19.74 10.76
N ASP A 225 -7.50 20.38 10.36
CA ASP A 225 -8.08 21.54 11.07
C ASP A 225 -8.98 21.16 12.25
N VAL A 226 -9.30 19.86 12.39
CA VAL A 226 -10.21 19.35 13.43
C VAL A 226 -9.42 18.63 14.53
N LYS A 227 -10.00 18.51 15.73
CA LYS A 227 -9.40 17.79 16.86
C LYS A 227 -9.37 16.26 16.63
N TRP A 228 -8.19 15.65 16.84
CA TRP A 228 -7.95 14.21 16.72
C TRP A 228 -8.20 13.42 18.02
N ARG A 229 -8.25 14.11 19.17
CA ARG A 229 -8.49 13.48 20.48
C ARG A 229 -9.94 13.01 20.65
N PRO A 230 -10.19 11.97 21.47
CA PRO A 230 -11.54 11.52 21.83
C PRO A 230 -12.39 12.65 22.41
N LYS A 231 -13.71 12.59 22.19
CA LYS A 231 -14.65 13.47 22.89
C LYS A 231 -14.64 13.08 24.37
N ARG A 232 -14.35 14.02 25.28
CA ARG A 232 -14.56 13.80 26.72
C ARG A 232 -16.03 13.43 26.90
N LYS A 233 -16.34 12.22 27.40
CA LYS A 233 -17.67 11.91 27.91
C LYS A 233 -17.96 12.93 29.01
N LYS A 234 -19.01 13.74 28.87
CA LYS A 234 -19.52 14.52 30.00
C LYS A 234 -19.90 13.47 31.05
N LEU A 235 -19.17 13.43 32.17
CA LEU A 235 -19.65 12.76 33.36
C LEU A 235 -21.02 13.37 33.65
N ALA A 236 -22.07 12.56 33.59
CA ALA A 236 -23.35 12.97 34.12
C ALA A 236 -23.11 13.26 35.60
N ALA A 237 -23.32 14.50 36.01
CA ALA A 237 -23.36 14.84 37.43
C ALA A 237 -24.51 14.03 38.02
N VAL A 238 -24.17 13.10 38.91
CA VAL A 238 -25.13 12.42 39.79
C VAL A 238 -25.46 13.37 40.93
#